data_AF-A0A9N9H939-F1
#
_entry.id   AF-A0A9N9H939-F1
#
_cell.length_a   1.000
_cell.length_b   1.000
_cell.length_c   1.000
_cell.angle_alpha   90.00
_cell.angle_beta   90.00
_cell.angle_gamma   90.00
#
_symmetry.space_group_name_H-M   'P 1'
#
loop_
_entity.id
_entity.type
_entity.pdbx_description
1 polymer ?
#
loop_
_entity_poly.entity_id
_entity_poly.type
_entity_poly.pdbx_seq_one_letter_code
_entity_poly.pdbx_strand_id
1 'polypeptide(L)'
;MITRKTRQASKVNQICMIIDELLRGQDKNQSYVKVSLPKEIDMNNVDVHILEEVHAEYLAERVGNDIFIKYDGINKERMQRRLTNSAEAFNPNWTVENNSICVVGGAERRPDVGVWFIRPTFAQRSRPIINQCPPPSVYIEVIVLISTEKNRKIKWFVLLDLDPLVVF
;
A
#
# COMPACT_ATOMS: atom_id res chain seq x y z
N MET A 1 13.63 16.10 30.25
CA MET A 1 13.19 14.69 30.21
C MET A 1 12.43 14.47 28.90
N ILE A 2 13.02 13.79 27.92
CA ILE A 2 12.37 13.54 26.63
C ILE A 2 11.49 12.29 26.80
N THR A 3 10.18 12.42 26.56
CA THR A 3 9.26 11.28 26.67
C THR A 3 9.35 10.38 25.43
N ARG A 4 9.00 9.08 25.56
CA ARG A 4 8.99 8.13 24.44
C ARG A 4 8.17 8.64 23.23
N LYS A 5 7.03 9.29 23.50
CA LYS A 5 6.18 9.91 22.47
C LYS A 5 6.90 11.02 21.70
N THR A 6 7.63 11.88 22.41
CA THR A 6 8.41 12.98 21.79
C THR A 6 9.52 12.43 20.89
N ARG A 7 10.17 11.33 21.29
CA ARG A 7 11.20 10.67 20.47
C ARG A 7 10.62 10.02 19.21
N GLN A 8 9.45 9.36 19.32
CA GLN A 8 8.77 8.77 18.17
C GLN A 8 8.34 9.84 17.16
N ALA A 9 7.68 10.92 17.61
CA ALA A 9 7.28 12.03 16.74
C ALA A 9 8.47 12.68 16.03
N SER A 10 9.59 12.90 16.73
CA SER A 10 10.80 13.42 16.10
C SER A 10 11.36 12.50 15.02
N LYS A 11 11.25 11.18 15.19
CA LYS A 11 11.75 10.21 14.22
C LYS A 11 10.83 10.08 13.00
N VAL A 12 9.51 10.14 13.19
CA VAL A 12 8.53 10.25 12.10
C VAL A 12 8.85 11.45 11.23
N ASN A 13 8.97 12.65 11.83
CA ASN A 13 9.27 13.87 11.08
C ASN A 13 10.59 13.78 10.30
N GLN A 14 11.63 13.17 10.87
CA GLN A 14 12.90 12.96 10.16
C GLN A 14 12.74 12.07 8.92
N ILE A 15 11.99 10.97 9.04
CA ILE A 15 11.74 10.06 7.91
C ILE A 15 10.90 10.75 6.84
N CYS A 16 9.81 11.42 7.22
CA CYS A 16 8.95 12.16 6.29
C CYS A 16 9.74 13.25 5.54
N MET A 17 10.59 14.01 6.23
CA MET A 17 11.44 15.01 5.57
C MET A 17 12.35 14.41 4.48
N ILE A 18 12.92 13.24 4.74
CA ILE A 18 13.78 12.54 3.76
C ILE A 18 12.94 12.04 2.59
N ILE A 19 11.76 11.48 2.84
CA ILE A 19 10.83 11.04 1.80
C ILE A 19 10.45 12.24 0.91
N ASP A 20 10.03 13.36 1.51
CA ASP A 20 9.65 14.57 0.80
C ASP A 20 10.78 15.11 -0.08
N GLU A 21 12.01 15.12 0.43
CA GLU A 21 13.19 15.54 -0.34
C GLU A 21 13.41 14.62 -1.55
N LEU A 22 13.34 13.31 -1.36
CA LEU A 22 13.51 12.32 -2.43
C LEU A 22 12.37 12.37 -3.46
N LEU A 23 11.16 12.80 -3.06
CA LEU A 23 10.01 12.96 -3.94
C LEU A 23 10.08 14.20 -4.84
N ARG A 24 10.80 15.27 -4.45
CA ARG A 24 10.86 16.53 -5.22
C ARG A 24 11.41 16.37 -6.64
N GLY A 25 12.27 15.37 -6.86
CA GLY A 25 12.88 15.09 -8.16
C GLY A 25 12.16 14.05 -9.03
N GLN A 26 11.02 13.54 -8.56
CA GLN A 26 10.34 12.41 -9.21
C GLN A 26 9.35 12.87 -10.29
N ASP A 27 9.25 12.08 -11.37
CA ASP A 27 8.32 12.36 -12.46
C ASP A 27 6.88 12.10 -12.00
N LYS A 28 6.07 13.15 -12.03
CA LYS A 28 4.66 13.13 -11.63
C LYS A 28 3.75 12.40 -12.64
N ASN A 29 4.28 11.99 -13.79
CA ASN A 29 3.52 11.23 -14.79
C ASN A 29 3.55 9.71 -14.55
N GLN A 30 4.25 9.24 -13.52
CA GLN A 30 4.31 7.82 -13.18
C GLN A 30 3.09 7.39 -12.36
N SER A 31 2.65 6.13 -12.54
CA SER A 31 1.54 5.55 -11.77
C SER A 31 1.92 5.19 -10.34
N TYR A 32 3.21 5.12 -10.04
CA TYR A 32 3.77 5.02 -8.70
C TYR A 32 5.18 5.58 -8.70
N VAL A 33 5.69 5.92 -7.52
CA VAL A 33 7.09 6.29 -7.31
C VAL A 33 7.69 5.38 -6.26
N LYS A 34 8.93 4.95 -6.53
CA LYS A 34 9.78 4.21 -5.58
C LYS A 34 10.79 5.16 -4.95
N VAL A 35 10.79 5.23 -3.63
CA VAL A 35 11.75 5.99 -2.82
C VAL A 35 12.60 5.00 -2.04
N SER A 36 13.90 4.94 -2.33
CA SER A 36 14.86 4.11 -1.59
C SER A 36 15.47 4.94 -0.47
N LEU A 37 15.18 4.59 0.79
CA LEU A 37 15.72 5.31 1.93
C LEU A 37 17.21 5.03 2.14
N PRO A 38 17.98 6.00 2.68
CA PRO A 38 19.40 5.82 2.99
C PRO A 38 19.65 4.60 3.88
N LYS A 39 20.77 3.91 3.68
CA LYS A 39 21.11 2.67 4.40
C LYS A 39 21.31 2.87 5.91
N GLU A 40 21.61 4.10 6.31
CA GLU A 40 21.74 4.53 7.70
C GLU A 40 20.40 4.45 8.46
N ILE A 41 19.28 4.44 7.73
CA ILE A 41 17.94 4.21 8.26
C ILE A 41 17.55 2.77 7.95
N ASP A 42 17.83 1.85 8.86
CA ASP A 42 17.37 0.47 8.72
C ASP A 42 15.88 0.38 9.07
N MET A 43 15.04 0.44 8.05
CA MET A 43 13.58 0.43 8.20
C MET A 43 13.04 -0.88 8.76
N ASN A 44 13.78 -1.98 8.66
CA ASN A 44 13.37 -3.26 9.25
C ASN A 44 13.50 -3.26 10.77
N ASN A 45 14.30 -2.36 11.33
CA ASN A 45 14.52 -2.20 12.76
C ASN A 45 13.83 -0.95 13.34
N VAL A 46 13.04 -0.23 12.54
CA VAL A 46 12.22 0.91 13.01
C VAL A 46 11.01 0.39 13.81
N ASP A 47 10.64 1.11 14.87
CA ASP A 47 9.46 0.81 15.69
C ASP A 47 8.19 0.84 14.81
N VAL A 48 7.37 -0.20 14.91
CA VAL A 48 6.14 -0.36 14.10
C VAL A 48 5.16 0.80 14.23
N HIS A 49 5.17 1.54 15.34
CA HIS A 49 4.35 2.74 15.49
C HIS A 49 4.83 3.87 14.58
N ILE A 50 6.13 3.99 14.34
CA ILE A 50 6.67 4.97 13.38
C ILE A 50 6.29 4.55 11.95
N LEU A 51 6.37 3.26 11.64
CA LEU A 51 5.99 2.73 10.32
C LEU A 51 4.50 2.97 10.01
N GLU A 52 3.63 2.75 11.00
CA GLU A 52 2.19 3.04 10.89
C GLU A 52 1.91 4.53 10.58
N GLU A 53 2.61 5.45 11.25
CA GLU A 53 2.45 6.90 11.00
C GLU A 53 2.99 7.30 9.62
N VAL A 54 4.13 6.74 9.20
CA VAL A 54 4.67 6.96 7.84
C VAL A 54 3.70 6.43 6.77
N HIS A 55 3.11 5.26 6.99
CA HIS A 55 2.07 4.74 6.11
C HIS A 55 0.85 5.68 6.07
N ALA A 56 0.38 6.16 7.22
CA ALA A 56 -0.77 7.06 7.30
C ALA A 56 -0.55 8.37 6.53
N GLU A 57 0.68 8.90 6.53
CA GLU A 57 1.02 10.15 5.83
C GLU A 57 1.04 9.97 4.30
N TYR A 58 1.59 8.86 3.80
CA TYR A 58 1.86 8.67 2.37
C TYR A 58 1.01 7.61 1.67
N LEU A 59 0.19 6.85 2.42
CA LEU A 59 -0.51 5.65 1.95
C LEU A 59 0.43 4.67 1.22
N ALA A 60 1.64 4.55 1.73
CA ALA A 60 2.74 3.88 1.05
C ALA A 60 2.81 2.38 1.37
N GLU A 61 3.37 1.62 0.43
CA GLU A 61 3.89 0.27 0.66
C GLU A 61 5.35 0.34 1.07
N ARG A 62 5.83 -0.67 1.81
CA ARG A 62 7.22 -0.77 2.21
C ARG A 62 7.75 -2.18 1.98
N VAL A 63 8.89 -2.28 1.31
CA VAL A 63 9.66 -3.52 1.17
C VAL A 63 11.09 -3.24 1.57
N GLY A 64 11.50 -3.69 2.76
CA GLY A 64 12.80 -3.34 3.32
C GLY A 64 12.92 -1.83 3.52
N ASN A 65 13.91 -1.23 2.85
CA ASN A 65 14.18 0.22 2.86
C ASN A 65 13.50 0.98 1.70
N ASP A 66 12.78 0.28 0.83
CA ASP A 66 12.07 0.89 -0.28
C ASP A 66 10.63 1.22 0.12
N ILE A 67 10.21 2.45 -0.19
CA ILE A 67 8.86 2.96 -0.02
C ILE A 67 8.24 3.15 -1.41
N PHE A 68 7.02 2.67 -1.60
CA PHE A 68 6.30 2.81 -2.86
C PHE A 68 5.01 3.61 -2.63
N ILE A 69 4.86 4.72 -3.35
CA ILE A 69 3.69 5.59 -3.29
C ILE A 69 2.96 5.48 -4.62
N LYS A 70 1.73 4.95 -4.60
CA LYS A 70 0.89 4.78 -5.80
C LYS A 70 0.11 6.07 -6.07
N TYR A 71 0.10 6.52 -7.32
CA TYR A 71 -0.68 7.66 -7.80
C TYR A 71 -1.79 7.18 -8.74
N ASP A 72 -2.86 6.65 -8.14
CA ASP A 72 -3.98 6.10 -8.90
C ASP A 72 -4.86 7.23 -9.46
N GLY A 73 -5.09 7.21 -10.77
CA GLY A 73 -6.06 8.12 -11.40
C GLY A 73 -7.50 7.62 -11.26
N ILE A 74 -8.46 8.52 -11.46
CA ILE A 74 -9.92 8.27 -11.38
C ILE A 74 -10.36 6.98 -12.09
N ASN A 75 -9.74 6.69 -13.23
CA ASN A 75 -10.03 5.50 -14.03
C ASN A 75 -9.69 4.20 -13.30
N LYS A 76 -8.54 4.16 -12.62
CA LYS A 76 -8.10 3.00 -11.84
C LYS A 76 -8.93 2.86 -10.57
N GLU A 77 -9.18 3.95 -9.85
CA GLU A 77 -10.07 3.95 -8.66
C GLU A 77 -11.49 3.47 -8.98
N ARG A 78 -12.03 3.87 -10.13
CA ARG A 78 -13.34 3.39 -10.60
C ARG A 78 -13.36 1.87 -10.76
N MET A 79 -12.27 1.29 -11.25
CA MET A 79 -12.15 -0.16 -11.45
C MET A 79 -11.97 -0.89 -10.13
N GLN A 80 -11.10 -0.40 -9.24
CA GLN A 80 -10.95 -0.91 -7.87
C GLN A 80 -12.31 -1.00 -7.18
N ARG A 81 -13.09 0.09 -7.15
CA ARG A 81 -14.42 0.11 -6.55
C ARG A 81 -15.38 -0.91 -7.18
N ARG A 82 -15.35 -1.06 -8.51
CA ARG A 82 -16.21 -2.04 -9.20
C ARG A 82 -15.85 -3.48 -8.83
N LEU A 83 -14.56 -3.77 -8.72
CA LEU A 83 -14.07 -5.08 -8.29
C LEU A 83 -14.46 -5.36 -6.84
N THR A 84 -14.26 -4.40 -5.93
CA THR A 84 -14.70 -4.48 -4.54
C THR A 84 -16.19 -4.83 -4.44
N ASN A 85 -17.05 -4.00 -5.05
CA ASN A 85 -18.50 -4.22 -5.00
C ASN A 85 -18.92 -5.57 -5.60
N SER A 86 -18.23 -6.02 -6.67
CA SER A 86 -18.55 -7.28 -7.32
C SER A 86 -18.18 -8.47 -6.44
N ALA A 87 -17.03 -8.41 -5.76
CA ALA A 87 -16.59 -9.46 -4.86
C ALA A 87 -17.46 -9.52 -3.58
N GLU A 88 -17.85 -8.37 -3.02
CA GLU A 88 -18.81 -8.32 -1.90
C GLU A 88 -20.17 -8.91 -2.29
N ALA A 89 -20.67 -8.58 -3.48
CA ALA A 89 -21.93 -9.13 -3.99
C ALA A 89 -21.85 -10.64 -4.27
N PHE A 90 -20.67 -11.12 -4.73
CA PHE A 90 -20.43 -12.54 -4.97
C PHE A 90 -20.49 -13.35 -3.68
N ASN A 91 -19.88 -12.86 -2.60
CA ASN A 91 -19.95 -13.50 -1.29
C ASN A 91 -19.94 -12.47 -0.14
N PRO A 92 -21.11 -12.18 0.46
CA PRO A 92 -21.23 -11.22 1.54
C PRO A 92 -20.48 -11.60 2.84
N ASN A 93 -20.03 -12.85 2.97
CA ASN A 93 -19.24 -13.28 4.13
C ASN A 93 -17.76 -12.88 4.01
N TRP A 94 -17.29 -12.53 2.80
CA TRP A 94 -15.94 -12.06 2.60
C TRP A 94 -15.79 -10.62 3.07
N THR A 95 -14.61 -10.29 3.59
CA THR A 95 -14.21 -8.89 3.77
C THR A 95 -13.46 -8.47 2.52
N VAL A 96 -13.92 -7.44 1.83
CA VAL A 96 -13.30 -6.94 0.60
C VAL A 96 -13.02 -5.47 0.79
N GLU A 97 -11.78 -5.06 0.57
CA GLU A 97 -11.38 -3.66 0.73
C GLU A 97 -10.43 -3.28 -0.40
N ASN A 98 -10.56 -2.06 -0.91
CA ASN A 98 -9.55 -1.45 -1.77
C ASN A 98 -8.60 -0.59 -0.92
N ASN A 99 -7.35 -0.43 -1.37
CA ASN A 99 -6.35 0.43 -0.71
C ASN A 99 -6.05 0.11 0.77
N SER A 100 -6.20 -1.15 1.19
CA SER A 100 -5.86 -1.59 2.56
C SER A 100 -4.45 -2.15 2.65
N ILE A 101 -3.65 -1.71 3.63
CA ILE A 101 -2.28 -2.22 3.87
C ILE A 101 -2.32 -3.45 4.79
N CYS A 102 -1.53 -4.47 4.50
CA CYS A 102 -1.29 -5.61 5.41
C CYS A 102 0.18 -6.06 5.35
N VAL A 103 0.61 -6.85 6.34
CA VAL A 103 2.02 -7.25 6.50
C VAL A 103 2.21 -8.69 5.99
N VAL A 104 3.05 -8.86 4.96
CA VAL A 104 3.30 -10.14 4.29
C VAL A 104 4.81 -10.37 4.22
N GLY A 105 5.31 -11.40 4.91
CA GLY A 105 6.74 -11.73 4.89
C GLY A 105 7.65 -10.58 5.36
N GLY A 106 7.17 -9.70 6.25
CA GLY A 106 7.89 -8.52 6.72
C GLY A 106 7.79 -7.28 5.81
N ALA A 107 7.16 -7.42 4.64
CA ALA A 107 6.80 -6.31 3.76
C ALA A 107 5.40 -5.78 4.09
N GLU A 108 5.21 -4.47 3.96
CA GLU A 108 3.92 -3.80 4.08
C GLU A 108 3.38 -3.62 2.66
N ARG A 109 2.33 -4.37 2.30
CA ARG A 109 1.80 -4.46 0.93
C ARG A 109 0.36 -3.94 0.89
N ARG A 110 0.02 -3.18 -0.15
CA ARG A 110 -1.29 -2.51 -0.30
C ARG A 110 -1.92 -2.88 -1.66
N PRO A 111 -2.62 -4.03 -1.75
CA PRO A 111 -3.30 -4.39 -2.97
C PRO A 111 -4.25 -3.28 -3.41
N ASP A 112 -4.45 -3.17 -4.72
CA ASP A 112 -5.52 -2.35 -5.28
C ASP A 112 -6.89 -2.83 -4.78
N VAL A 113 -7.09 -4.16 -4.72
CA VAL A 113 -8.22 -4.80 -4.02
C VAL A 113 -7.74 -6.05 -3.28
N GLY A 114 -8.04 -6.15 -1.99
CA GLY A 114 -7.82 -7.34 -1.17
C GLY A 114 -9.13 -8.02 -0.80
N VAL A 115 -9.15 -9.35 -0.84
CA VAL A 115 -10.28 -10.18 -0.38
C VAL A 115 -9.79 -11.08 0.75
N TRP A 116 -10.48 -11.07 1.88
CA TRP A 116 -10.23 -11.96 3.00
C TRP A 116 -11.42 -12.89 3.20
N PHE A 117 -11.18 -14.20 3.10
CA PHE A 117 -12.19 -15.21 3.43
C PHE A 117 -12.47 -15.28 4.93
N ILE A 118 -11.47 -14.90 5.74
CA ILE A 118 -11.59 -14.74 7.19
C ILE A 118 -11.36 -13.27 7.50
N ARG A 119 -12.38 -12.60 8.03
CA ARG A 119 -12.33 -11.18 8.37
C ARG A 119 -11.17 -10.87 9.34
N PRO A 120 -10.26 -9.93 9.01
CA PRO A 120 -9.25 -9.47 9.95
C PRO A 120 -9.89 -8.85 11.21
N THR A 121 -9.23 -9.02 12.36
CA THR A 121 -9.71 -8.50 13.64
C THR A 121 -9.83 -6.97 13.60
N PHE A 122 -10.60 -6.39 14.55
CA PHE A 122 -10.70 -4.94 14.64
C PHE A 122 -9.32 -4.27 14.79
N ALA A 123 -8.46 -4.80 15.66
CA ALA A 123 -7.11 -4.29 15.86
C ALA A 123 -6.27 -4.31 14.57
N GLN A 124 -6.33 -5.41 13.81
CA GLN A 124 -5.67 -5.54 12.51
C GLN A 124 -6.20 -4.56 11.45
N ARG A 125 -7.49 -4.25 11.48
CA ARG A 125 -8.08 -3.28 10.53
C ARG A 125 -7.78 -1.83 10.91
N SER A 126 -7.72 -1.53 12.22
CA SER A 126 -7.51 -0.16 12.69
C SER A 126 -6.05 0.26 12.76
N ARG A 127 -5.13 -0.70 12.95
CA ARG A 127 -3.67 -0.46 12.98
C ARG A 127 -2.94 -1.65 12.34
N PRO A 128 -3.03 -1.80 11.01
CA PRO A 128 -2.58 -2.98 10.27
C PRO A 128 -1.08 -3.28 10.35
N ILE A 129 -0.21 -2.29 10.52
CA ILE A 129 1.24 -2.54 10.62
C ILE A 129 1.57 -3.00 12.05
N ILE A 130 1.08 -2.26 13.05
CA ILE A 130 1.29 -2.58 14.47
C ILE A 130 0.73 -3.96 14.84
N ASN A 131 -0.47 -4.29 14.36
CA ASN A 131 -1.15 -5.55 14.69
C ASN A 131 -0.97 -6.63 13.61
N GLN A 132 -0.06 -6.43 12.66
CA GLN A 132 0.27 -7.39 11.61
C GLN A 132 -0.99 -7.95 10.93
N CYS A 133 -1.71 -7.08 10.21
CA CYS A 133 -2.84 -7.50 9.39
C CYS A 133 -2.40 -8.67 8.49
N PRO A 134 -3.17 -9.77 8.44
CA PRO A 134 -2.82 -10.91 7.62
C PRO A 134 -2.95 -10.57 6.12
N PRO A 135 -2.17 -11.23 5.25
CA PRO A 135 -2.36 -11.15 3.81
C PRO A 135 -3.82 -11.43 3.40
N PRO A 136 -4.33 -10.79 2.35
CA PRO A 136 -5.59 -11.20 1.76
C PRO A 136 -5.48 -12.62 1.17
N SER A 137 -6.62 -13.33 1.14
CA SER A 137 -6.78 -14.61 0.44
C SER A 137 -6.76 -14.45 -1.07
N VAL A 138 -7.14 -13.27 -1.58
CA VAL A 138 -6.99 -12.88 -2.99
C VAL A 138 -6.39 -11.48 -3.06
N TYR A 139 -5.25 -11.36 -3.74
CA TYR A 139 -4.55 -10.10 -3.95
C TYR A 139 -4.76 -9.65 -5.40
N ILE A 140 -5.28 -8.44 -5.59
CA ILE A 140 -5.61 -7.92 -6.91
C ILE A 140 -4.84 -6.62 -7.18
N GLU A 141 -4.13 -6.57 -8.30
CA GLU A 141 -3.56 -5.35 -8.87
C GLU A 141 -4.25 -5.02 -10.20
N VAL A 142 -4.59 -3.75 -10.39
CA VAL A 142 -5.29 -3.20 -11.54
C VAL A 142 -4.31 -2.38 -12.38
N ILE A 143 -4.09 -2.82 -13.62
CA ILE A 143 -3.21 -2.12 -14.56
C ILE A 143 -4.06 -1.47 -15.65
N VAL A 144 -3.90 -0.15 -15.81
CA VAL A 144 -4.57 0.64 -16.84
C VAL A 144 -3.60 0.92 -17.97
N LEU A 145 -3.82 0.30 -19.13
CA LEU A 145 -3.02 0.58 -20.33
C LEU A 145 -3.74 1.58 -21.22
N ILE A 146 -3.07 2.70 -21.50
CA ILE A 146 -3.53 3.69 -22.47
C ILE A 146 -2.92 3.33 -23.83
N SER A 147 -3.76 2.88 -24.78
CA SER A 147 -3.32 2.69 -26.17
C SER A 147 -3.13 4.05 -26.85
N THR A 148 -1.99 4.23 -27.53
CA THR A 148 -1.66 5.42 -28.35
C THR A 148 -2.29 5.37 -29.74
N GLU A 149 -3.01 4.31 -30.10
CA GLU A 149 -3.71 4.24 -31.38
C GLU A 149 -4.84 5.28 -31.45
N LYS A 150 -5.08 5.82 -32.66
CA LYS A 150 -6.03 6.92 -32.95
C LYS A 150 -7.47 6.68 -32.44
N ASN A 151 -7.82 5.43 -32.14
CA ASN A 151 -8.98 5.08 -31.33
C ASN A 151 -8.53 4.70 -29.92
N ARG A 152 -8.53 5.66 -28.98
CA ARG A 152 -8.15 5.47 -27.58
C ARG A 152 -9.00 4.37 -26.92
N LYS A 153 -8.53 3.13 -27.00
CA LYS A 153 -9.09 2.01 -26.24
C LYS A 153 -8.31 1.90 -24.95
N ILE A 154 -8.98 2.10 -23.82
CA ILE A 154 -8.41 1.76 -22.51
C ILE A 154 -8.53 0.24 -22.37
N LYS A 155 -7.39 -0.43 -22.22
CA LYS A 155 -7.35 -1.87 -21.90
C LYS A 155 -7.04 -2.02 -20.42
N TRP A 156 -7.75 -2.93 -19.77
CA TRP A 156 -7.64 -3.20 -18.34
C TRP A 156 -7.08 -4.61 -18.17
N PHE A 157 -6.08 -4.75 -17.31
CA PHE A 157 -5.57 -6.06 -16.89
C PHE A 157 -5.73 -6.17 -15.38
N VAL A 158 -6.18 -7.33 -14.93
CA VAL A 158 -6.27 -7.69 -13.53
C VAL A 158 -5.23 -8.77 -13.29
N LEU A 159 -4.22 -8.48 -12.48
CA LEU A 159 -3.31 -9.50 -11.99
C LEU A 159 -3.91 -10.06 -10.70
N LEU A 160 -4.23 -11.35 -10.72
CA LEU A 160 -4.71 -12.08 -9.55
C LEU A 160 -3.56 -12.88 -9.01
N ASP A 161 -3.13 -12.57 -7.79
CA ASP A 161 -2.24 -13.43 -7.03
C ASP A 161 -3.01 -14.09 -5.88
N LEU A 162 -2.93 -15.42 -5.83
CA LEU A 162 -3.51 -16.22 -4.75
C LEU A 162 -2.48 -16.47 -3.64
N ASP A 163 -1.20 -16.10 -3.85
CA ASP A 163 -0.14 -16.13 -2.85
C ASP A 163 0.68 -14.82 -2.87
N PRO A 164 0.42 -13.89 -1.94
CA PRO A 164 1.07 -12.57 -1.93
C PRO A 164 2.57 -12.61 -1.64
N LEU A 165 3.17 -13.78 -1.42
CA LEU A 165 4.62 -13.97 -1.31
C LEU A 165 5.38 -13.82 -2.65
N VAL A 166 4.70 -13.74 -3.80
CA VAL A 166 5.32 -13.81 -5.15
C VAL A 166 5.20 -12.49 -5.96
N VAL A 167 4.82 -11.37 -5.34
CA VAL A 167 4.63 -10.10 -6.08
C VAL A 167 5.93 -9.28 -6.20
N PHE A 168 6.42 -9.10 -7.43
CA PHE A 168 7.59 -8.29 -7.83
C PHE A 168 7.26 -6.81 -8.04
#